data_AF-A0A6A6HUQ5-F1
#
_entry.id   AF-A0A6A6HUQ5-F1
#
_cell.length_a   1.000
_cell.length_b   1.000
_cell.length_c   1.000
_cell.angle_alpha   90.00
_cell.angle_beta   90.00
_cell.angle_gamma   90.00
#
_symmetry.space_group_name_H-M   'P 1'
#
loop_
_entity.id
_entity.type
_entity.pdbx_description
1 polymer ?
#
loop_
_entity_poly.entity_id
_entity_poly.type
_entity_poly.pdbx_seq_one_letter_code
_entity_poly.pdbx_strand_id
1 'polypeptide(L)'
;GGQTIPYDLLKRGYENQLCIDFSAVVVELMKSRHPNDGVEWSVGGVRNMPDIPSNSIDVAFNKGTLDAMIYRTPWSPPDDVMENTGKYMNEVFRALKDDGFFLYITYRQPHFVKPIINRNNEWTLEMEVLGGGDSFEYFDFILRKQSPPTVPIPAAE
;
A
#
# COMPACT_ATOMS: atom_id res chain seq x y z
N GLY A 1 -9.88 -7.16 3.58
CA GLY A 1 -10.33 -7.67 4.90
C GLY A 1 -11.60 -6.94 5.31
N GLY A 2 -12.29 -7.40 6.35
CA GLY A 2 -13.59 -6.84 6.77
C GLY A 2 -13.56 -5.48 7.48
N GLN A 3 -12.65 -4.58 7.09
CA GLN A 3 -12.46 -3.27 7.74
C GLN A 3 -13.45 -2.22 7.23
N THR A 4 -13.78 -1.23 8.08
CA THR A 4 -14.74 -0.16 7.75
C THR A 4 -14.12 1.03 7.01
N ILE A 5 -12.79 1.06 6.87
CA ILE A 5 -12.03 2.20 6.34
C ILE A 5 -12.60 2.74 5.01
N PRO A 6 -12.92 1.91 4.00
CA PRO A 6 -13.47 2.42 2.75
C PRO A 6 -14.75 3.24 2.93
N TYR A 7 -15.61 2.85 3.87
CA TYR A 7 -16.86 3.57 4.14
C TYR A 7 -16.63 4.83 4.97
N ASP A 8 -15.64 4.83 5.86
CA ASP A 8 -15.28 6.02 6.60
C ASP A 8 -14.61 7.07 5.69
N LEU A 9 -13.89 6.64 4.65
CA LEU A 9 -13.42 7.48 3.56
C LEU A 9 -14.58 7.98 2.69
N LEU A 10 -15.54 7.12 2.35
CA LEU A 10 -16.73 7.51 1.60
C LEU A 10 -17.51 8.64 2.30
N LYS A 11 -17.75 8.51 3.61
CA LYS A 11 -18.41 9.55 4.43
C LYS A 11 -17.65 10.89 4.44
N ARG A 12 -16.37 10.88 4.10
CA ARG A 12 -15.51 12.08 3.98
C ARG A 12 -15.43 12.62 2.54
N GLY A 13 -16.16 12.02 1.59
CA GLY A 13 -16.24 12.46 0.19
C GLY A 13 -15.26 11.74 -0.76
N TYR A 14 -14.57 10.69 -0.32
CA TYR A 14 -13.75 9.87 -1.21
C TYR A 14 -14.64 8.81 -1.89
N GLU A 15 -15.18 9.13 -3.06
CA GLU A 15 -16.20 8.30 -3.71
C GLU A 15 -15.63 7.29 -4.73
N ASN A 16 -14.45 7.55 -5.29
CA ASN A 16 -13.82 6.67 -6.28
C ASN A 16 -12.85 5.69 -5.62
N GLN A 17 -13.37 4.57 -5.10
CA GLN A 17 -12.60 3.59 -4.33
C GLN A 17 -12.70 2.19 -4.93
N LEU A 18 -11.55 1.56 -5.16
CA LEU A 18 -11.43 0.14 -5.50
C LEU A 18 -10.75 -0.61 -4.35
N CYS A 19 -11.49 -1.53 -3.73
CA CYS A 19 -10.99 -2.43 -2.69
C CYS A 19 -10.76 -3.83 -3.25
N ILE A 20 -9.56 -4.36 -3.04
CA ILE A 20 -9.18 -5.72 -3.47
C ILE A 20 -8.86 -6.62 -2.28
N ASP A 21 -9.29 -7.87 -2.35
CA ASP A 21 -8.90 -8.93 -1.42
C ASP A 21 -8.79 -10.26 -2.17
N PHE A 22 -7.86 -11.13 -1.77
CA PHE A 22 -7.70 -12.43 -2.41
C PHE A 22 -8.81 -13.41 -1.99
N SER A 23 -9.50 -13.14 -0.89
CA SER A 23 -10.60 -13.95 -0.37
C SER A 23 -11.93 -13.53 -1.00
N ALA A 24 -12.47 -14.37 -1.90
CA ALA A 24 -13.80 -14.19 -2.46
C ALA A 24 -14.89 -14.08 -1.38
N VAL A 25 -14.75 -14.85 -0.29
CA VAL A 25 -15.67 -14.81 0.86
C VAL A 25 -15.70 -13.42 1.50
N VAL A 26 -14.53 -12.78 1.69
CA VAL A 26 -14.47 -11.41 2.24
C VAL A 26 -15.07 -10.42 1.26
N VAL A 27 -14.78 -10.53 -0.04
CA VAL A 27 -15.34 -9.64 -1.06
C VAL A 27 -16.87 -9.72 -1.10
N GLU A 28 -17.45 -10.92 -1.11
CA GLU A 28 -18.90 -11.13 -1.07
C GLU A 28 -19.52 -10.62 0.22
N LEU A 29 -18.86 -10.85 1.36
CA LEU A 29 -19.29 -10.31 2.66
C LEU A 29 -19.31 -8.78 2.66
N MET A 30 -18.30 -8.12 2.09
CA MET A 30 -18.25 -6.66 2.07
C MET A 30 -19.27 -6.06 1.11
N LYS A 31 -19.48 -6.69 -0.06
CA LYS A 31 -20.57 -6.32 -0.99
C LYS A 31 -21.95 -6.45 -0.35
N SER A 32 -22.20 -7.53 0.40
CA SER A 32 -23.51 -7.77 1.03
C SER A 32 -23.80 -6.88 2.23
N ARG A 33 -22.78 -6.50 3.01
CA ARG A 33 -22.93 -5.57 4.15
C ARG A 33 -23.27 -4.15 3.73
N HIS A 34 -22.85 -3.76 2.52
CA HIS A 34 -22.83 -2.39 2.04
C HIS A 34 -23.34 -2.30 0.60
N PRO A 35 -24.59 -2.69 0.32
CA PRO A 35 -25.14 -2.69 -1.02
C PRO A 35 -25.30 -1.25 -1.51
N ASN A 36 -24.68 -0.92 -2.66
CA ASN A 36 -24.79 0.37 -3.36
C ASN A 36 -24.10 1.57 -2.69
N ASP A 37 -23.08 1.35 -1.86
CA ASP A 37 -22.35 2.41 -1.15
C ASP A 37 -21.24 3.09 -2.00
N GLY A 38 -21.21 2.90 -3.33
CA GLY A 38 -20.20 3.55 -4.20
C GLY A 38 -18.76 3.03 -4.07
N VAL A 39 -18.49 2.06 -3.19
CA VAL A 39 -17.19 1.36 -3.10
C VAL A 39 -17.18 0.14 -4.01
N GLU A 40 -16.22 0.06 -4.92
CA GLU A 40 -16.00 -1.12 -5.75
C GLU A 40 -15.19 -2.18 -4.98
N TRP A 41 -15.62 -3.44 -5.07
CA TRP A 41 -14.94 -4.58 -4.45
C TRP A 41 -14.62 -5.64 -5.50
N SER A 42 -13.35 -6.05 -5.59
CA SER A 42 -12.90 -7.07 -6.53
C SER A 42 -12.07 -8.16 -5.85
N VAL A 43 -12.16 -9.38 -6.35
CA VAL A 43 -11.32 -10.50 -5.91
C VAL A 43 -10.00 -10.41 -6.65
N GLY A 44 -8.89 -10.25 -5.93
CA GLY A 44 -7.59 -10.05 -6.57
C GLY A 44 -6.42 -10.15 -5.59
N GLY A 45 -5.26 -10.54 -6.12
CA GLY A 45 -4.03 -10.65 -5.35
C GLY A 45 -3.18 -9.38 -5.48
N VAL A 46 -2.82 -8.77 -4.36
CA VAL A 46 -1.98 -7.54 -4.36
C VAL A 46 -0.58 -7.73 -4.95
N ARG A 47 -0.13 -8.98 -5.15
CA ARG A 47 1.16 -9.33 -5.78
C ARG A 47 1.10 -9.33 -7.31
N ASN A 48 -0.09 -9.27 -7.90
CA ASN A 48 -0.32 -9.21 -9.34
C ASN A 48 -1.74 -8.67 -9.61
N MET A 49 -1.82 -7.40 -10.02
CA MET A 49 -3.05 -6.64 -10.24
C MET A 49 -3.21 -6.26 -11.73
N PRO A 50 -3.37 -7.25 -12.63
CA PRO A 50 -3.37 -7.02 -14.08
C PRO A 50 -4.51 -6.12 -14.56
N ASP A 51 -5.64 -6.13 -13.84
CA ASP A 51 -6.83 -5.33 -14.16
C ASP A 51 -6.69 -3.87 -13.74
N ILE A 52 -5.65 -3.51 -12.98
CA ILE A 52 -5.33 -2.13 -12.59
C ILE A 52 -4.27 -1.59 -13.55
N PRO A 53 -4.59 -0.60 -14.41
CA PRO A 53 -3.63 -0.03 -15.34
C PRO A 53 -2.48 0.68 -14.62
N SER A 54 -1.33 0.76 -15.28
CA SER A 54 -0.21 1.56 -14.77
C SER A 54 -0.59 3.04 -14.70
N ASN A 55 -0.06 3.77 -13.71
CA ASN A 55 -0.30 5.21 -13.53
C ASN A 55 -1.78 5.61 -13.51
N SER A 56 -2.64 4.79 -12.90
CA SER A 56 -4.10 5.01 -12.84
C SER A 56 -4.61 5.38 -11.45
N ILE A 57 -3.82 5.13 -10.41
CA ILE A 57 -4.22 5.30 -9.01
C ILE A 57 -3.57 6.55 -8.41
N ASP A 58 -4.37 7.46 -7.87
CA ASP A 58 -3.87 8.65 -7.16
C ASP A 58 -3.31 8.29 -5.77
N VAL A 59 -4.03 7.44 -5.04
CA VAL A 59 -3.67 7.02 -3.68
C VAL A 59 -3.86 5.51 -3.53
N ALA A 60 -2.78 4.83 -3.18
CA ALA A 60 -2.82 3.44 -2.75
C ALA A 60 -2.87 3.41 -1.21
N PHE A 61 -3.69 2.54 -0.64
CA PHE A 61 -3.85 2.42 0.81
C PHE A 61 -3.65 0.98 1.28
N ASN A 62 -2.85 0.80 2.32
CA ASN A 62 -2.72 -0.49 2.99
C ASN A 62 -2.72 -0.36 4.51
N LYS A 63 -3.49 -1.23 5.18
CA LYS A 63 -3.39 -1.45 6.62
C LYS A 63 -3.29 -2.95 6.90
N GLY A 64 -2.08 -3.42 7.21
CA GLY A 64 -1.83 -4.78 7.68
C GLY A 64 -1.76 -5.89 6.63
N THR A 65 -2.03 -5.64 5.34
CA THR A 65 -1.90 -6.71 4.32
C THR A 65 -0.43 -7.02 4.04
N LEU A 66 0.44 -6.01 3.96
CA LEU A 66 1.87 -6.24 3.81
C LEU A 66 2.42 -6.99 5.04
N ASP A 67 1.92 -6.67 6.24
CA ASP A 67 2.30 -7.35 7.47
C ASP A 67 2.03 -8.85 7.43
N ALA A 68 0.93 -9.28 6.81
CA ALA A 68 0.57 -10.69 6.69
C ALA A 68 1.57 -11.49 5.81
N MET A 69 2.37 -10.81 4.99
CA MET A 69 3.40 -11.45 4.16
C MET A 69 4.77 -11.55 4.85
N ILE A 70 4.97 -10.86 5.98
CA ILE A 70 6.25 -10.83 6.69
C ILE A 70 6.21 -11.82 7.85
N TYR A 71 7.05 -12.86 7.79
CA TYR A 71 7.10 -13.90 8.82
C TYR A 71 8.55 -14.30 9.14
N ARG A 72 8.74 -15.05 10.24
CA ARG A 72 10.06 -15.38 10.83
C ARG A 72 10.82 -14.12 11.27
N THR A 73 12.14 -14.23 11.40
CA THR A 73 13.01 -13.18 11.90
C THR A 73 12.99 -11.98 10.94
N PRO A 74 12.61 -10.78 11.42
CA PRO A 74 12.61 -9.59 10.58
C PRO A 74 14.02 -9.06 10.31
N TRP A 75 15.04 -9.55 11.03
CA TRP A 75 16.44 -9.19 10.82
C TRP A 75 17.06 -9.84 9.58
N SER A 76 16.49 -10.97 9.15
CA SER A 76 16.93 -11.74 7.99
C SER A 76 15.70 -12.42 7.38
N PRO A 77 14.80 -11.64 6.76
CA PRO A 77 13.58 -12.17 6.17
C PRO A 77 13.92 -13.25 5.12
N PRO A 78 13.17 -14.36 5.07
CA PRO A 78 13.31 -15.37 4.03
C PRO A 78 13.20 -14.81 2.61
N ASP A 79 13.83 -15.48 1.63
CA ASP A 79 13.80 -15.06 0.23
C ASP A 79 12.38 -14.90 -0.32
N ASP A 80 11.46 -15.80 0.06
CA ASP A 80 10.06 -15.72 -0.37
C ASP A 80 9.31 -14.57 0.29
N VAL A 81 9.69 -14.14 1.50
CA VAL A 81 9.17 -12.88 2.09
C VAL A 81 9.62 -11.70 1.25
N MET A 82 10.90 -11.64 0.88
CA MET A 82 11.45 -10.58 0.04
C MET A 82 10.84 -10.58 -1.36
N GLU A 83 10.60 -11.75 -1.94
CA GLU A 83 9.96 -11.90 -3.25
C GLU A 83 8.49 -11.47 -3.23
N ASN A 84 7.72 -11.89 -2.21
CA ASN A 84 6.30 -11.60 -2.12
C ASN A 84 6.01 -10.13 -1.81
N THR A 85 6.72 -9.58 -0.82
CA THR A 85 6.66 -8.14 -0.53
C THR A 85 7.24 -7.32 -1.69
N GLY A 86 8.30 -7.84 -2.30
CA GLY A 86 8.74 -7.66 -3.68
C GLY A 86 7.65 -7.25 -4.66
N LYS A 87 6.93 -8.27 -5.08
CA LYS A 87 5.84 -8.20 -6.06
C LYS A 87 4.76 -7.20 -5.66
N TYR A 88 4.38 -7.15 -4.38
CA TYR A 88 3.38 -6.18 -3.94
C TYR A 88 3.85 -4.73 -4.13
N MET A 89 5.05 -4.39 -3.66
CA MET A 89 5.57 -3.01 -3.81
C MET A 89 5.74 -2.63 -5.29
N ASN A 90 6.12 -3.57 -6.16
CA ASN A 90 6.22 -3.31 -7.61
C ASN A 90 4.85 -2.99 -8.21
N GLU A 91 3.81 -3.73 -7.84
CA GLU A 91 2.46 -3.49 -8.34
C GLU A 91 1.88 -2.16 -7.84
N VAL A 92 2.17 -1.78 -6.59
CA VAL A 92 1.81 -0.44 -6.06
C VAL A 92 2.56 0.66 -6.82
N PHE A 93 3.87 0.51 -7.02
CA PHE A 93 4.68 1.46 -7.79
C PHE A 93 4.13 1.63 -9.21
N ARG A 94 3.81 0.52 -9.88
CA ARG A 94 3.29 0.50 -11.25
C ARG A 94 1.91 1.17 -11.33
N ALA A 95 1.00 0.85 -10.42
CA ALA A 95 -0.38 1.33 -10.43
C ALA A 95 -0.49 2.82 -10.09
N LEU A 96 0.35 3.31 -9.18
CA LEU A 96 0.33 4.71 -8.77
C LEU A 96 0.71 5.66 -9.91
N LYS A 97 0.04 6.81 -9.99
CA LYS A 97 0.51 7.95 -10.78
C LYS A 97 1.84 8.46 -10.26
N ASP A 98 2.53 9.26 -11.06
CA ASP A 98 3.86 9.79 -10.71
C ASP A 98 3.80 10.82 -9.57
N ASP A 99 2.69 11.54 -9.43
CA ASP A 99 2.38 12.45 -8.32
C ASP A 99 1.55 11.79 -7.20
N GLY A 100 1.19 10.53 -7.38
CA GLY A 100 0.44 9.74 -6.41
C GLY A 100 1.29 9.33 -5.20
N PHE A 101 0.64 8.74 -4.20
CA PHE A 101 1.33 8.25 -3.01
C PHE A 101 0.73 6.97 -2.45
N PHE A 102 1.57 6.19 -1.76
CA PHE A 102 1.17 5.00 -1.04
C PHE A 102 1.12 5.32 0.47
N LEU A 103 -0.05 5.15 1.07
CA LEU A 103 -0.24 5.22 2.52
C LEU A 103 -0.23 3.81 3.11
N TYR A 104 0.79 3.51 3.90
CA TYR A 104 0.99 2.20 4.52
C TYR A 104 0.97 2.30 6.05
N ILE A 105 -0.03 1.68 6.67
CA ILE A 105 -0.19 1.61 8.13
C ILE A 105 0.17 0.20 8.62
N THR A 106 1.10 0.14 9.58
CA THR A 106 1.62 -1.12 10.14
C THR A 106 1.82 -1.03 11.64
N TYR A 107 1.75 -2.16 12.33
CA TYR A 107 2.16 -2.27 13.73
C TYR A 107 3.64 -2.66 13.87
N ARG A 108 4.32 -2.97 12.76
CA ARG A 108 5.69 -3.45 12.76
C ARG A 108 6.66 -2.30 12.96
N GLN A 109 7.70 -2.57 13.73
CA GLN A 109 8.74 -1.59 14.02
C GLN A 109 9.40 -1.06 12.74
N PRO A 110 9.61 0.27 12.60
CA PRO A 110 10.10 0.88 11.36
C PRO A 110 11.40 0.30 10.82
N HIS A 111 12.33 -0.08 11.70
CA HIS A 111 13.62 -0.64 11.29
C HIS A 111 13.51 -2.02 10.61
N PHE A 112 12.37 -2.71 10.75
CA PHE A 112 12.10 -3.96 10.04
C PHE A 112 11.39 -3.77 8.71
N VAL A 113 10.52 -2.77 8.60
CA VAL A 113 9.71 -2.57 7.39
C VAL A 113 10.39 -1.67 6.36
N LYS A 114 11.18 -0.68 6.78
CA LYS A 114 11.87 0.26 5.86
C LYS A 114 12.73 -0.47 4.81
N PRO A 115 13.56 -1.49 5.17
CA PRO A 115 14.33 -2.24 4.17
C PRO A 115 13.49 -3.01 3.16
N ILE A 116 12.24 -3.37 3.51
CA ILE A 116 11.33 -4.13 2.66
C ILE A 116 10.60 -3.19 1.70
N ILE A 117 10.01 -2.11 2.24
CA ILE A 117 9.18 -1.18 1.45
C ILE A 117 10.01 -0.25 0.57
N ASN A 118 11.28 -0.02 0.88
CA ASN A 118 12.19 0.79 0.07
C ASN A 118 13.47 0.04 -0.35
N ARG A 119 13.36 -1.25 -0.67
CA ARG A 119 14.50 -2.13 -1.01
C ARG A 119 15.40 -1.63 -2.15
N ASN A 120 14.84 -0.87 -3.08
CA ASN A 120 15.52 -0.38 -4.29
C ASN A 120 15.82 1.13 -4.19
N ASN A 121 15.52 1.77 -3.06
CA ASN A 121 15.59 3.23 -2.90
C ASN A 121 14.76 4.01 -3.92
N GLU A 122 13.62 3.46 -4.36
CA GLU A 122 12.72 4.07 -5.35
C GLU A 122 11.70 5.05 -4.73
N TRP A 123 11.66 5.12 -3.40
CA TRP A 123 10.67 5.89 -2.65
C TRP A 123 11.32 6.97 -1.79
N THR A 124 10.65 8.12 -1.70
CA THR A 124 10.77 9.07 -0.59
C THR A 124 9.80 8.65 0.50
N LEU A 125 10.25 8.59 1.75
CA LEU A 125 9.46 8.12 2.89
C LEU A 125 9.30 9.22 3.93
N GLU A 126 8.05 9.53 4.24
CA GLU A 126 7.65 10.24 5.45
C GLU A 126 7.00 9.22 6.39
N MET A 127 7.18 9.40 7.70
CA MET A 127 6.60 8.50 8.69
C MET A 127 6.15 9.28 9.92
N GLU A 128 4.95 8.97 10.41
CA GLU A 128 4.47 9.43 11.71
C GLU A 128 4.21 8.22 12.64
N VAL A 129 3.99 8.52 13.91
CA VAL A 129 3.58 7.52 14.91
C VAL A 129 2.12 7.76 15.21
N LEU A 130 1.29 6.75 14.94
CA LEU A 130 -0.13 6.77 15.21
C LEU A 130 -0.42 6.12 16.56
N GLY A 131 -1.16 6.83 17.41
CA GLY A 131 -1.46 6.41 18.78
C GLY A 131 -0.39 6.88 19.76
N GLY A 132 -0.22 6.14 20.85
CA GLY A 132 0.63 6.53 21.98
C GLY A 132 -0.20 6.87 23.22
N GLY A 133 0.28 6.42 24.38
CA GLY A 133 -0.48 6.40 25.64
C GLY A 133 -0.74 4.96 26.09
N ASP A 134 -1.99 4.63 26.39
CA ASP A 134 -2.41 3.31 26.89
C ASP A 134 -2.58 2.23 25.79
N SER A 135 -2.32 2.57 24.51
CA SER A 135 -2.47 1.66 23.36
C SER A 135 -1.13 1.37 22.68
N PHE A 136 -1.06 0.24 21.99
CA PHE A 136 0.06 -0.05 21.09
C PHE A 136 0.17 1.00 19.98
N GLU A 137 1.42 1.31 19.63
CA GLU A 137 1.76 2.21 18.54
C GLU A 137 1.52 1.54 17.19
N TYR A 138 1.05 2.33 16.23
CA TYR A 138 1.09 2.03 14.82
C TYR A 138 2.02 3.06 14.14
N PHE A 139 2.56 2.68 12.99
CA PHE A 139 3.39 3.54 12.16
C PHE A 139 2.70 3.72 10.82
N ASP A 140 2.48 4.96 10.42
CA ASP A 140 2.05 5.31 9.08
C ASP A 140 3.25 5.76 8.26
N PHE A 141 3.32 5.24 7.04
CA PHE A 141 4.31 5.64 6.06
C PHE A 141 3.59 6.26 4.87
N ILE A 142 4.04 7.44 4.47
CA ILE A 142 3.68 8.05 3.20
C ILE A 142 4.86 7.85 2.27
N LEU A 143 4.66 7.03 1.23
CA LEU A 143 5.68 6.76 0.23
C LEU A 143 5.32 7.47 -1.08
N ARG A 144 6.25 8.26 -1.60
CA ARG A 144 6.16 8.93 -2.90
C ARG A 144 7.25 8.39 -3.82
N LYS A 145 6.94 8.19 -5.10
CA LYS A 145 7.97 7.79 -6.07
C LYS A 145 9.08 8.84 -6.08
N GLN A 146 10.34 8.42 -6.04
CA GLN A 146 11.44 9.35 -6.31
C GLN A 146 11.34 9.80 -7.76
N SER A 147 11.47 11.12 -7.99
CA SER A 147 11.67 11.62 -9.34
C SER A 147 12.93 10.98 -9.92
N PRO A 148 12.94 10.62 -11.23
CA PRO A 148 14.17 10.20 -11.87
C PRO A 148 15.26 11.25 -11.60
N PRO A 149 16.51 10.86 -11.33
CA PRO A 149 17.58 11.84 -11.20
C PRO A 149 17.59 12.71 -12.46
N THR A 150 17.36 14.00 -12.31
CA THR A 150 17.51 14.96 -13.41
C THR A 150 18.97 14.91 -13.85
N VAL A 151 19.23 14.25 -14.98
CA VAL A 151 20.52 14.35 -15.66
C VAL A 151 20.66 15.80 -16.11
N PRO A 152 21.70 16.54 -15.65
CA PRO A 152 21.92 17.90 -16.14
C PRO A 152 22.11 17.87 -17.65
N ILE A 153 21.31 18.66 -18.36
CA ILE A 153 21.53 18.91 -19.79
C ILE A 153 22.90 19.62 -19.89
N PRO A 154 23.88 19.09 -20.64
CA PRO A 154 25.13 19.80 -20.87
C PRO A 154 24.81 21.17 -21.46
N ALA A 155 25.37 22.23 -20.86
CA ALA A 155 25.29 23.56 -21.45
C ALA A 155 25.87 23.48 -22.87
N ALA A 156 25.11 23.95 -23.86
CA ALA A 156 25.61 24.09 -25.22
C ALA A 156 26.78 25.09 -25.20
N GLU A 157 27.94 24.67 -25.71
CA GLU A 157 29.06 25.55 -26.05
C GLU A 157 28.71 26.49 -27.22
#